data_AF-A0A0R2S2W1-F1
#
_entry.id   AF-A0A0R2S2W1-F1
#
_cell.length_a   1.000
_cell.length_b   1.000
_cell.length_c   1.000
_cell.angle_alpha   90.00
_cell.angle_beta   90.00
_cell.angle_gamma   90.00
#
_symmetry.space_group_name_H-M   'P 1'
#
loop_
_entity.id
_entity.type
_entity.pdbx_description
1 polymer ?
#
loop_
_entity_poly.entity_id
_entity_poly.type
_entity_poly.pdbx_seq_one_letter_code
_entity_poly.pdbx_strand_id
1 'polypeptide(L)'
;MKNILLILAALVLASCSASDRALSAITQNDGKIGIGTPAPDDLLTVKGTIHAQEVKIDLKGALVPDYVFDVYFGPDPSVDYRRLTLKELAQYLDDHHHLPGVPSANEIDANGLYMSAFSLKLLEKIEELTLYVLEQQQQIDALEKQCENGQ
;
A
#
# COMPACT_ATOMS: atom_id res chain seq x y z
N MET A 1 -29.89 68.66 2.66
CA MET A 1 -29.34 67.68 1.69
C MET A 1 -27.90 67.22 2.01
N LYS A 2 -27.35 67.46 3.21
CA LYS A 2 -25.99 67.01 3.59
C LYS A 2 -25.97 65.69 4.40
N ASN A 3 -27.12 65.28 4.95
CA ASN A 3 -27.22 64.10 5.82
C ASN A 3 -27.54 62.81 5.06
N ILE A 4 -28.00 62.90 3.81
CA ILE A 4 -28.26 61.73 2.93
C ILE A 4 -26.96 61.20 2.32
N LEU A 5 -25.98 62.08 2.07
CA LEU A 5 -24.67 61.69 1.50
C LEU A 5 -23.81 60.91 2.51
N LEU A 6 -23.94 61.18 3.81
CA LEU A 6 -23.21 60.48 4.87
C LEU A 6 -23.71 59.05 5.12
N ILE A 7 -25.00 58.78 4.88
CA ILE A 7 -25.58 57.44 5.06
C ILE A 7 -25.16 56.52 3.90
N LEU A 8 -25.02 57.04 2.67
CA LEU A 8 -24.53 56.25 1.54
C LEU A 8 -23.05 55.87 1.67
N ALA A 9 -22.21 56.73 2.26
CA ALA A 9 -20.79 56.43 2.48
C ALA A 9 -20.57 55.34 3.55
N ALA A 10 -21.48 55.22 4.53
CA ALA A 10 -21.41 54.20 5.57
C ALA A 10 -21.83 52.79 5.06
N LEU A 11 -22.63 52.70 4.00
CA LEU A 11 -23.09 51.42 3.46
C LEU A 11 -22.03 50.70 2.59
N VAL A 12 -21.05 51.44 2.06
CA VAL A 12 -19.99 50.88 1.18
C VAL A 12 -18.81 50.28 1.97
N LEU A 13 -18.70 50.56 3.27
CA LEU A 13 -17.60 50.06 4.12
C LEU A 13 -17.93 48.77 4.90
N ALA A 14 -19.08 48.15 4.66
CA ALA A 14 -19.57 47.02 5.44
C ALA A 14 -19.58 45.68 4.70
N SER A 15 -18.77 45.48 3.65
CA SER A 15 -18.36 44.14 3.23
C SER A 15 -17.17 43.66 4.08
N CYS A 16 -17.39 43.61 5.39
CA CYS A 16 -16.56 42.82 6.30
C CYS A 16 -16.82 41.35 5.94
N SER A 17 -15.85 40.71 5.29
CA SER A 17 -15.88 39.27 5.04
C SER A 17 -15.93 38.56 6.40
N ALA A 18 -17.11 38.05 6.72
CA ALA A 18 -17.37 37.27 7.91
C ALA A 18 -16.48 36.02 7.90
N SER A 19 -15.57 35.96 8.87
CA SER A 19 -14.82 34.81 9.38
C SER A 19 -14.96 33.49 8.60
N ASP A 20 -14.07 33.25 7.64
CA ASP A 20 -13.72 31.90 7.18
C ASP A 20 -12.86 31.22 8.25
N ARG A 21 -13.47 30.81 9.37
CA ARG A 21 -12.78 30.13 10.48
C ARG A 21 -13.09 28.63 10.59
N ALA A 22 -13.71 28.03 9.57
CA ALA A 22 -14.17 26.63 9.68
C ALA A 22 -13.73 25.67 8.56
N LEU A 23 -12.90 26.07 7.59
CA LEU A 23 -12.46 25.18 6.50
C LEU A 23 -10.94 25.15 6.25
N SER A 24 -10.10 25.72 7.12
CA SER A 24 -8.63 25.75 6.89
C SER A 24 -7.95 24.38 6.73
N ALA A 25 -8.65 23.29 7.08
CA ALA A 25 -8.14 21.92 6.97
C ALA A 25 -8.53 21.21 5.67
N ILE A 26 -9.52 21.68 4.90
CA ILE A 26 -9.99 21.00 3.68
C ILE A 26 -9.88 21.96 2.50
N THR A 27 -9.13 21.56 1.47
CA THR A 27 -8.97 22.30 0.22
C THR A 27 -9.64 21.54 -0.92
N GLN A 28 -10.35 22.26 -1.80
CA GLN A 28 -10.85 21.71 -3.05
C GLN A 28 -10.16 22.41 -4.22
N ASN A 29 -9.51 21.63 -5.09
CA ASN A 29 -8.84 22.15 -6.28
C ASN A 29 -9.09 21.21 -7.46
N ASP A 30 -9.74 21.70 -8.51
CA ASP A 30 -10.02 20.95 -9.74
C ASP A 30 -10.67 19.56 -9.50
N GLY A 31 -11.66 19.51 -8.60
CA GLY A 31 -12.35 18.26 -8.24
C GLY A 31 -11.60 17.34 -7.27
N LYS A 32 -10.35 17.67 -6.91
CA LYS A 32 -9.56 16.97 -5.88
C LYS A 32 -9.82 17.54 -4.49
N ILE A 33 -9.75 16.68 -3.48
CA ILE A 33 -9.91 17.03 -2.06
C ILE A 33 -8.57 16.85 -1.35
N GLY A 34 -8.06 17.93 -0.75
CA GLY A 34 -6.89 17.92 0.11
C GLY A 34 -7.28 18.11 1.57
N ILE A 35 -6.81 17.25 2.48
CA ILE A 35 -6.92 17.44 3.92
C ILE A 35 -5.53 17.78 4.48
N GLY A 36 -5.37 18.97 5.04
CA GLY A 36 -4.08 19.47 5.54
C GLY A 36 -3.08 19.88 4.46
N THR A 37 -3.49 19.93 3.19
CA THR A 37 -2.68 20.41 2.06
C THR A 37 -3.49 21.32 1.12
N PRO A 38 -2.93 22.46 0.67
CA PRO A 38 -3.57 23.30 -0.34
C PRO A 38 -3.38 22.80 -1.78
N ALA A 39 -2.50 21.81 -1.98
CA ALA A 39 -2.14 21.28 -3.29
C ALA A 39 -2.32 19.75 -3.28
N PRO A 40 -3.56 19.25 -3.44
CA PRO A 40 -3.80 17.82 -3.61
C PRO A 40 -3.25 17.33 -4.97
N ASP A 41 -2.52 16.23 -4.93
CA ASP A 41 -1.94 15.55 -6.09
C ASP A 41 -2.83 14.40 -6.61
N ASP A 42 -3.66 13.80 -5.76
CA ASP A 42 -4.65 12.78 -6.09
C ASP A 42 -6.09 13.26 -5.76
N LEU A 43 -7.11 12.48 -6.13
CA LEU A 43 -8.52 12.78 -5.82
C LEU A 43 -8.76 13.00 -4.33
N LEU A 44 -8.01 12.29 -3.48
CA LEU A 44 -7.96 12.50 -2.05
C LEU A 44 -6.50 12.48 -1.57
N THR A 45 -5.96 13.64 -1.20
CA THR A 45 -4.62 13.76 -0.58
C THR A 45 -4.77 14.15 0.87
N VAL A 46 -4.20 13.37 1.80
CA VAL A 46 -4.21 13.66 3.23
C VAL A 46 -2.79 13.87 3.72
N LYS A 47 -2.46 15.11 4.12
CA LYS A 47 -1.18 15.43 4.76
C LYS A 47 -1.29 15.21 6.28
N GLY A 48 -1.36 13.95 6.69
CA GLY A 48 -1.51 13.55 8.08
C GLY A 48 -1.86 12.07 8.23
N THR A 49 -2.33 11.68 9.40
CA THR A 49 -2.76 10.31 9.69
C THR A 49 -4.25 10.13 9.45
N ILE A 50 -4.64 9.01 8.84
CA ILE A 50 -6.04 8.60 8.71
C ILE A 50 -6.34 7.58 9.81
N HIS A 51 -7.32 7.86 10.65
CA HIS A 51 -7.85 6.89 11.62
C HIS A 51 -9.20 6.40 11.10
N ALA A 52 -9.26 5.13 10.71
CA ALA A 52 -10.47 4.46 10.25
C ALA A 52 -10.68 3.17 11.05
N GLN A 53 -11.93 2.74 11.22
CA GLN A 53 -12.25 1.43 11.82
C GLN A 53 -11.90 0.28 10.86
N GLU A 54 -12.13 0.48 9.56
CA GLU A 54 -11.86 -0.50 8.51
C GLU A 54 -11.63 0.23 7.19
N VAL A 55 -10.78 -0.33 6.34
CA VAL A 55 -10.53 0.15 4.97
C VAL A 55 -10.74 -1.01 4.02
N LYS A 56 -11.76 -0.92 3.17
CA LYS A 56 -11.97 -1.84 2.06
C LYS A 56 -11.29 -1.28 0.82
N ILE A 57 -10.38 -2.04 0.22
CA ILE A 57 -9.70 -1.66 -1.02
C ILE A 57 -10.22 -2.57 -2.14
N ASP A 58 -10.87 -1.99 -3.14
CA ASP A 58 -11.34 -2.74 -4.31
C ASP A 58 -10.20 -2.95 -5.30
N LEU A 59 -9.80 -4.20 -5.47
CA LEU A 59 -8.67 -4.61 -6.30
C LEU A 59 -9.14 -5.06 -7.70
N LYS A 60 -9.94 -4.25 -8.39
CA LYS A 60 -10.56 -4.63 -9.67
C LYS A 60 -9.52 -5.17 -10.66
N GLY A 61 -9.55 -6.49 -10.90
CA GLY A 61 -8.64 -7.18 -11.83
C GLY A 61 -7.21 -7.41 -11.31
N ALA A 62 -6.92 -7.13 -10.04
CA ALA A 62 -5.63 -7.51 -9.47
C ALA A 62 -5.56 -9.04 -9.34
N LEU A 63 -4.41 -9.59 -9.69
CA LEU A 63 -4.13 -11.00 -9.52
C LEU A 63 -3.86 -11.28 -8.03
N VAL A 64 -4.75 -12.02 -7.38
CA VAL A 64 -4.54 -12.52 -6.02
C VAL A 64 -3.49 -13.64 -6.10
N PRO A 65 -2.52 -13.69 -5.15
CA PRO A 65 -1.37 -14.57 -5.25
C PRO A 65 -1.62 -16.07 -5.10
N ASP A 66 -2.88 -16.54 -5.00
CA ASP A 66 -3.25 -17.97 -4.96
C ASP A 66 -2.56 -18.82 -6.05
N TYR A 67 -2.15 -18.19 -7.16
CA TYR A 67 -1.34 -18.82 -8.20
C TYR A 67 -0.03 -19.46 -7.68
N VAL A 68 0.52 -19.03 -6.53
CA VAL A 68 1.72 -19.64 -5.94
C VAL A 68 1.46 -21.11 -5.61
N PHE A 69 0.29 -21.40 -5.05
CA PHE A 69 -0.14 -22.78 -4.77
C PHE A 69 -0.60 -23.51 -6.02
N ASP A 70 -1.26 -22.82 -6.96
CA ASP A 70 -1.67 -23.44 -8.23
C ASP A 70 -0.46 -23.93 -9.03
N VAL A 71 0.64 -23.17 -9.05
CA VAL A 71 1.89 -23.58 -9.72
C VAL A 71 2.55 -24.75 -8.99
N TYR A 72 2.45 -24.82 -7.66
CA TYR A 72 3.10 -25.86 -6.88
C TYR A 72 2.32 -27.19 -6.85
N PHE A 73 1.00 -27.14 -6.70
CA PHE A 73 0.14 -28.33 -6.57
C PHE A 73 -0.62 -28.66 -7.86
N GLY A 74 -0.83 -27.70 -8.75
CA GLY A 74 -1.66 -27.83 -9.93
C GLY A 74 -0.94 -28.48 -11.12
N PRO A 75 -1.71 -28.98 -12.10
CA PRO A 75 -1.18 -29.70 -13.26
C PRO A 75 -0.64 -28.79 -14.38
N ASP A 76 -1.01 -27.50 -14.40
CA ASP A 76 -0.59 -26.53 -15.43
C ASP A 76 -0.67 -25.09 -14.88
N PRO A 77 0.46 -24.36 -14.76
CA PRO A 77 0.43 -22.98 -14.32
C PRO A 77 -0.10 -22.07 -15.44
N SER A 78 -1.32 -21.55 -15.26
CA SER A 78 -1.90 -20.52 -16.15
C SER A 78 -1.24 -19.14 -16.02
N VAL A 79 -0.24 -19.02 -15.14
CA VAL A 79 0.47 -17.78 -14.79
C VAL A 79 1.98 -18.02 -14.97
N ASP A 80 2.67 -17.05 -15.60
CA ASP A 80 4.13 -17.02 -15.65
C ASP A 80 4.69 -16.62 -14.29
N TYR A 81 4.75 -17.60 -13.38
CA TYR A 81 5.28 -17.45 -12.04
C TYR A 81 6.25 -18.58 -11.72
N ARG A 82 7.41 -18.20 -11.18
CA ARG A 82 8.43 -19.13 -10.70
C ARG A 82 8.90 -18.70 -9.32
N ARG A 83 8.65 -19.55 -8.33
CA ARG A 83 9.27 -19.43 -7.00
C ARG A 83 10.78 -19.68 -7.10
N LEU A 84 11.57 -18.85 -6.42
CA LEU A 84 13.02 -19.08 -6.31
C LEU A 84 13.30 -20.36 -5.49
N THR A 85 14.48 -20.93 -5.66
CA THR A 85 15.02 -21.91 -4.71
C THR A 85 15.60 -21.18 -3.49
N LEU A 86 15.73 -21.85 -2.33
CA LEU A 86 16.34 -21.23 -1.14
C LEU A 86 17.77 -20.72 -1.40
N LYS A 87 18.51 -21.37 -2.29
CA LYS A 87 19.84 -20.92 -2.71
C LYS A 87 19.80 -19.64 -3.54
N GLU A 88 18.93 -19.58 -4.54
CA GLU A 88 18.72 -18.36 -5.35
C GLU A 88 18.21 -17.21 -4.49
N LEU A 89 17.29 -17.50 -3.57
CA LEU A 89 16.75 -16.50 -2.63
C LEU A 89 17.83 -15.97 -1.70
N ALA A 90 18.68 -16.84 -1.14
CA ALA A 90 19.79 -16.41 -0.28
C ALA A 90 20.76 -15.48 -1.03
N GLN A 91 21.10 -15.82 -2.28
CA GLN A 91 21.94 -14.96 -3.12
C GLN A 91 21.27 -13.60 -3.38
N TYR A 92 19.98 -13.60 -3.73
CA TYR A 92 19.23 -12.36 -3.94
C TYR A 92 19.23 -11.47 -2.69
N LEU A 93 19.02 -12.06 -1.52
CA LEU A 93 18.99 -11.32 -0.26
C LEU A 93 20.34 -10.71 0.09
N ASP A 94 21.44 -11.42 -0.18
CA ASP A 94 22.81 -10.90 0.00
C ASP A 94 23.09 -9.72 -0.95
N ASP A 95 22.65 -9.82 -2.20
CA ASP A 95 22.90 -8.78 -3.21
C ASP A 95 22.00 -7.54 -2.99
N HIS A 96 20.73 -7.74 -2.63
CA HIS A 96 19.70 -6.69 -2.68
C HIS A 96 19.21 -6.22 -1.32
N HIS A 97 19.39 -6.99 -0.24
CA HIS A 97 18.96 -6.66 1.13
C HIS A 97 17.44 -6.41 1.29
N HIS A 98 16.62 -6.87 0.35
CA HIS A 98 15.15 -6.86 0.43
C HIS A 98 14.58 -8.06 -0.33
N LEU A 99 13.28 -8.36 -0.13
CA LEU A 99 12.63 -9.50 -0.77
C LEU A 99 12.35 -9.22 -2.26
N PRO A 100 12.42 -10.25 -3.13
CA PRO A 100 12.08 -10.09 -4.55
C PRO A 100 10.70 -9.48 -4.77
N GLY A 101 10.67 -8.36 -5.48
CA GLY A 101 9.47 -7.62 -5.83
C GLY A 101 8.80 -6.86 -4.68
N VAL A 102 9.45 -6.77 -3.51
CA VAL A 102 9.08 -5.84 -2.44
C VAL A 102 10.00 -4.62 -2.56
N PRO A 103 9.48 -3.38 -2.57
CA PRO A 103 10.33 -2.20 -2.70
C PRO A 103 11.31 -2.08 -1.53
N SER A 104 12.52 -1.62 -1.84
CA SER A 104 13.54 -1.29 -0.85
C SER A 104 13.15 -0.05 -0.02
N ALA A 105 13.80 0.14 1.12
CA ALA A 105 13.57 1.32 1.96
C ALA A 105 13.77 2.64 1.18
N ASN A 106 14.81 2.72 0.35
CA ASN A 106 15.09 3.89 -0.48
C ASN A 106 13.98 4.15 -1.52
N GLU A 107 13.39 3.11 -2.09
CA GLU A 107 12.28 3.25 -3.04
C GLU A 107 10.99 3.69 -2.36
N ILE A 108 10.74 3.20 -1.14
CA ILE A 108 9.61 3.61 -0.31
C ILE A 108 9.75 5.08 0.10
N ASP A 109 10.96 5.51 0.49
CA ASP A 109 11.22 6.90 0.85
C ASP A 109 11.05 7.85 -0.34
N ALA A 110 11.42 7.40 -1.54
CA ALA A 110 11.32 8.22 -2.76
C ALA A 110 9.90 8.29 -3.35
N ASN A 111 9.18 7.17 -3.39
CA ASN A 111 7.93 7.04 -4.15
C ASN A 111 6.70 6.81 -3.27
N GLY A 112 6.88 6.64 -1.95
CA GLY A 112 5.83 6.19 -1.05
C GLY A 112 5.52 4.70 -1.21
N LEU A 113 4.44 4.26 -0.56
CA LEU A 113 4.03 2.86 -0.52
C LEU A 113 2.56 2.71 -0.94
N TYR A 114 2.33 1.93 -2.00
CA TYR A 114 0.98 1.55 -2.42
C TYR A 114 0.48 0.37 -1.58
N MET A 115 -0.40 0.65 -0.62
CA MET A 115 -0.86 -0.31 0.39
C MET A 115 -1.46 -1.59 -0.21
N SER A 116 -2.26 -1.48 -1.27
CA SER A 116 -2.89 -2.62 -1.94
C SER A 116 -1.87 -3.55 -2.58
N ALA A 117 -1.00 -3.00 -3.43
CA ALA A 117 0.04 -3.76 -4.12
C ALA A 117 1.02 -4.39 -3.13
N PHE A 118 1.40 -3.65 -2.08
CA PHE A 118 2.25 -4.15 -1.02
C PHE A 118 1.60 -5.29 -0.24
N SER A 119 0.32 -5.18 0.12
CA SER A 119 -0.43 -6.23 0.83
C SER A 119 -0.54 -7.51 0.00
N LEU A 120 -0.84 -7.38 -1.30
CA LEU A 120 -0.84 -8.52 -2.23
C LEU A 120 0.54 -9.16 -2.34
N LYS A 121 1.59 -8.35 -2.40
CA LYS A 121 2.96 -8.87 -2.47
C LYS A 121 3.38 -9.59 -1.19
N LEU A 122 2.99 -9.07 -0.02
CA LEU A 122 3.23 -9.75 1.25
C LEU A 122 2.51 -11.10 1.30
N LEU A 123 1.27 -11.18 0.82
CA LEU A 123 0.54 -12.44 0.75
C LEU A 123 1.27 -13.45 -0.15
N GLU A 124 1.75 -13.04 -1.32
CA GLU A 124 2.59 -13.87 -2.19
C GLU A 124 3.81 -14.43 -1.44
N LYS A 125 4.51 -13.58 -0.68
CA LYS A 125 5.69 -14.03 0.10
C LYS A 125 5.32 -14.96 1.25
N ILE A 126 4.14 -14.81 1.87
CA ILE A 126 3.65 -15.72 2.90
C ILE A 126 3.35 -17.10 2.30
N GLU A 127 2.75 -17.15 1.12
CA GLU A 127 2.49 -18.41 0.42
C GLU A 127 3.79 -19.11 0.02
N GLU A 128 4.76 -18.38 -0.53
CA GLU A 128 6.11 -18.88 -0.80
C GLU A 128 6.78 -19.45 0.46
N LEU A 129 6.73 -18.71 1.57
CA LEU A 129 7.29 -19.14 2.86
C LEU A 129 6.62 -20.42 3.35
N THR A 130 5.30 -20.53 3.21
CA THR A 130 4.55 -21.72 3.58
C THR A 130 5.04 -22.94 2.81
N LEU A 131 5.27 -22.80 1.51
CA LEU A 131 5.81 -23.89 0.70
C LEU A 131 7.24 -24.29 1.10
N TYR A 132 8.13 -23.32 1.39
CA TYR A 132 9.47 -23.64 1.87
C TYR A 132 9.42 -24.41 3.20
N VAL A 133 8.52 -24.03 4.11
CA VAL A 133 8.36 -24.74 5.40
C VAL A 133 7.86 -26.17 5.18
N LEU A 134 6.90 -26.39 4.27
CA LEU A 134 6.42 -27.74 3.94
C LEU A 134 7.54 -28.61 3.35
N GLU A 135 8.34 -28.07 2.44
CA GLU A 135 9.49 -28.78 1.85
C GLU A 135 10.56 -29.11 2.91
N GLN A 136 10.83 -28.17 3.81
CA GLN A 136 11.75 -28.39 4.93
C GLN A 136 11.25 -29.50 5.85
N GLN A 137 9.96 -29.53 6.19
CA GLN A 137 9.38 -30.59 7.01
C GLN A 137 9.50 -31.96 6.32
N GLN A 138 9.23 -32.04 5.02
CA GLN A 138 9.40 -33.29 4.26
C GLN A 138 10.85 -33.80 4.28
N GLN A 139 11.82 -32.90 4.21
CA GLN A 139 13.24 -33.25 4.33
C GLN A 139 13.58 -33.76 5.72
N ILE A 140 13.06 -33.12 6.77
CA ILE A 140 13.25 -33.56 8.17
C ILE A 140 12.67 -34.96 8.37
N ASP A 141 11.42 -35.20 7.96
CA ASP A 141 10.77 -36.51 8.08
C ASP A 141 11.55 -37.61 7.34
N ALA A 142 12.13 -37.27 6.19
CA ALA A 142 12.95 -38.20 5.41
C ALA A 142 14.27 -38.54 6.12
N LEU A 143 14.90 -37.56 6.76
CA LEU A 143 16.12 -37.75 7.55
C LEU A 143 15.86 -38.57 8.83
N GLU A 144 14.75 -38.30 9.52
CA GLU A 144 14.34 -39.06 10.72
C GLU A 144 14.13 -40.54 10.38
N LYS A 145 13.41 -40.85 9.30
CA LYS A 145 13.22 -42.23 8.83
C LYS A 145 14.54 -42.93 8.47
N GLN A 146 15.51 -42.21 7.92
CA GLN A 146 16.84 -42.79 7.62
C GLN A 146 17.60 -43.12 8.91
N CYS A 147 17.48 -42.27 9.93
CA CYS A 147 18.09 -42.51 11.23
C CYS A 147 17.44 -43.71 11.94
N GLU A 148 16.11 -43.84 11.89
CA GLU A 148 15.38 -44.97 12.49
C GLU A 148 15.71 -46.32 11.82
N ASN A 149 15.82 -46.36 10.49
CA ASN A 149 16.13 -47.59 9.75
C ASN A 149 17.62 -47.98 9.77
N GLY A 150 18.50 -47.09 10.24
CA GLY A 150 19.94 -47.33 10.37
C GLY A 150 20.37 -47.88 11.74
N GLN A 151 19.43 -48.05 12.68
CA GLN A 151 19.63 -48.65 14.00
C GLN A 151 19.13 -50.10 14.04
#